data_AF-A0A2N0M549-F1
#
_entry.id   AF-A0A2N0M549-F1
#
_cell.length_a   1.000
_cell.length_b   1.000
_cell.length_c   1.000
_cell.angle_alpha   90.00
_cell.angle_beta   90.00
_cell.angle_gamma   90.00
#
_symmetry.space_group_name_H-M   'P 1'
#
loop_
_entity.id
_entity.type
_entity.pdbx_description
1 polymer ?
#
loop_
_entity_poly.entity_id
_entity_poly.type
_entity_poly.pdbx_seq_one_letter_code
_entity_poly.pdbx_strand_id
1 'polypeptide(L)'
;MLAEQDLILAMQLAGMPWIKDGLNTDELAVLGDLKSLATQDLFLLQNLTRSNWVIKSPSGDGRQALRSINNLSLRDKSLARYVTSYAWAGEDISTHESYAINSIDEIHTLDAALGVTVAGFPWVVDEISKRERAALSDLAGIAAKDTAVAKVVAGLPWLTFNISQDEGEALTRLRELLSQNASVAKQVAGMPFLSTSFESQDKDALLSLLHLAVNFPTVLTLIAQQPWFLDGLDDQEAKFVIVVGTPKGRFFGPESFTKLIVKHQVESRIATMPLSGEVRLTYIQSSLDPGTGELVAQVEDAMRTMESFMGVPFPRQEVILLLAAPLELNKPLDFELTGINRGTHILVNSELGRQGDTNRIITHELAGYYWGPQEAPLWFQEGGASFLASYVRNTLYGESLEDRSIYTLSRAVSVCKSTGLQSIQGLIDRLAVDGLTKHQASPYFTCNDNQGENLFLDLYNTLGSESFRSSWKELYELAKREGRAVNETQIYRAFLRHTTTDTVDEFNDLYGRLHGGVFEG
;
A
#
# COMPACT_ATOMS: atom_id res chain seq x y z
N MET A 1 10.89 -55.86 -13.24
CA MET A 1 10.84 -55.01 -12.04
C MET A 1 9.43 -54.52 -11.73
N LEU A 2 8.88 -53.45 -12.34
CA LEU A 2 7.55 -52.95 -11.95
C LEU A 2 6.43 -53.97 -12.21
N ALA A 3 6.45 -54.67 -13.34
CA ALA A 3 5.49 -55.74 -13.64
C ALA A 3 5.55 -56.94 -12.67
N GLU A 4 6.66 -57.11 -11.95
CA GLU A 4 6.81 -58.15 -10.92
C GLU A 4 6.26 -57.68 -9.56
N GLN A 5 6.16 -56.37 -9.35
CA GLN A 5 5.66 -55.75 -8.12
C GLN A 5 4.16 -55.43 -8.22
N ASP A 6 3.73 -54.91 -9.37
CA ASP A 6 2.35 -54.57 -9.70
C ASP A 6 2.16 -54.60 -11.23
N LEU A 7 1.63 -55.72 -11.72
CA LEU A 7 1.40 -55.95 -13.14
C LEU A 7 0.38 -54.96 -13.73
N ILE A 8 -0.64 -54.59 -12.95
CA ILE A 8 -1.70 -53.67 -13.41
C ILE A 8 -1.11 -52.28 -13.61
N LEU A 9 -0.34 -51.79 -12.65
CA LEU A 9 0.33 -50.50 -12.75
C LEU A 9 1.36 -50.46 -13.90
N ALA A 10 2.11 -51.54 -14.10
CA ALA A 10 3.05 -51.64 -15.21
C ALA A 10 2.33 -51.59 -16.57
N MET A 11 1.18 -52.26 -16.70
CA MET A 11 0.34 -52.19 -17.90
C MET A 11 -0.27 -50.80 -18.11
N GLN A 12 -0.68 -50.13 -17.03
CA GLN A 12 -1.22 -48.76 -17.09
C GLN A 12 -0.17 -47.77 -17.59
N LEU A 13 1.05 -47.82 -17.04
CA LEU A 13 2.18 -47.01 -17.50
C LEU A 13 2.51 -47.31 -18.98
N ALA A 14 2.72 -48.57 -19.36
CA ALA A 14 2.96 -48.95 -20.76
C ALA A 14 1.80 -48.55 -21.70
N GLY A 15 0.61 -48.34 -21.13
CA GLY A 15 -0.60 -47.92 -21.82
C GLY A 15 -0.66 -46.43 -22.14
N MET A 16 0.16 -45.58 -21.52
CA MET A 16 0.11 -44.12 -21.68
C MET A 16 0.44 -43.68 -23.11
N PRO A 17 -0.26 -42.68 -23.68
CA PRO A 17 -0.06 -42.23 -25.06
C PRO A 17 1.40 -41.90 -25.39
N TRP A 18 2.05 -41.12 -24.52
CA TRP A 18 3.44 -40.65 -24.68
C TRP A 18 4.51 -41.73 -24.52
N ILE A 19 4.13 -42.92 -24.00
CA ILE A 19 5.03 -44.09 -23.98
C ILE A 19 4.91 -44.88 -25.30
N LYS A 20 3.76 -44.79 -25.99
CA LYS A 20 3.46 -45.56 -27.19
C LYS A 20 3.92 -44.90 -28.49
N ASP A 21 3.91 -43.57 -28.55
CA ASP A 21 4.30 -42.79 -29.74
C ASP A 21 5.82 -42.56 -29.84
N GLY A 22 6.55 -42.82 -28.76
CA GLY A 22 8.02 -42.86 -28.72
C GLY A 22 8.60 -41.78 -27.81
N LEU A 23 9.57 -42.16 -26.98
CA LEU A 23 10.07 -41.32 -25.89
C LEU A 23 11.04 -40.25 -26.37
N ASN A 24 10.78 -39.00 -26.02
CA ASN A 24 11.75 -37.91 -26.10
C ASN A 24 12.62 -37.81 -24.84
N THR A 25 13.60 -36.89 -24.84
CA THR A 25 14.53 -36.69 -23.70
C THR A 25 13.83 -36.33 -22.39
N ASP A 26 12.75 -35.56 -22.45
CA ASP A 26 12.02 -35.12 -21.27
C ASP A 26 11.17 -36.27 -20.70
N GLU A 27 10.53 -37.05 -21.56
CA GLU A 27 9.77 -38.25 -21.20
C GLU A 27 10.67 -39.36 -20.64
N LEU A 28 11.91 -39.47 -21.13
CA LEU A 28 12.91 -40.36 -20.53
C LEU A 28 13.26 -39.96 -19.09
N ALA A 29 13.35 -38.67 -18.80
CA ALA A 29 13.59 -38.19 -17.44
C ALA A 29 12.37 -38.47 -16.54
N VAL A 30 11.16 -38.23 -17.04
CA VAL A 30 9.90 -38.57 -16.36
C VAL A 30 9.85 -40.05 -16.01
N LEU A 31 10.19 -40.94 -16.95
CA LEU A 31 10.27 -42.38 -16.68
C LEU A 31 11.32 -42.71 -15.62
N GLY A 32 12.42 -41.96 -15.56
CA GLY A 32 13.42 -42.05 -14.50
C GLY A 32 12.82 -41.77 -13.12
N ASP A 33 12.06 -40.67 -13.00
CA ASP A 33 11.37 -40.29 -11.76
C ASP A 33 10.27 -41.29 -11.38
N LEU A 34 9.47 -41.77 -12.33
CA LEU A 34 8.44 -42.79 -12.09
C LEU A 34 9.05 -44.14 -11.66
N LYS A 35 10.18 -44.55 -12.26
CA LYS A 35 10.93 -45.74 -11.85
C LYS A 35 11.49 -45.60 -10.45
N SER A 36 11.98 -44.41 -10.12
CA SER A 36 12.46 -44.06 -8.78
C SER A 36 11.32 -44.20 -7.76
N LEU A 37 10.16 -43.62 -8.04
CA LEU A 37 8.95 -43.75 -7.23
C LEU A 37 8.45 -45.19 -7.09
N ALA A 38 8.43 -45.98 -8.17
CA ALA A 38 8.08 -47.40 -8.13
C ALA A 38 8.87 -48.18 -7.08
N THR A 39 10.13 -47.81 -6.90
CA THR A 39 11.04 -48.50 -5.97
C THR A 39 10.84 -48.03 -4.53
N GLN A 40 10.43 -46.78 -4.34
CA GLN A 40 10.40 -46.14 -3.02
C GLN A 40 9.01 -46.11 -2.40
N ASP A 41 8.00 -45.77 -3.20
CA ASP A 41 6.64 -45.54 -2.76
C ASP A 41 5.66 -45.92 -3.88
N LEU A 42 5.38 -47.22 -3.96
CA LEU A 42 4.45 -47.79 -4.93
C LEU A 42 3.04 -47.18 -4.81
N PHE A 43 2.60 -46.83 -3.60
CA PHE A 43 1.29 -46.21 -3.37
C PHE A 43 1.23 -44.80 -3.97
N LEU A 44 2.28 -44.01 -3.76
CA LEU A 44 2.38 -42.68 -4.37
C LEU A 44 2.39 -42.76 -5.91
N LEU A 45 3.13 -43.72 -6.47
CA LEU A 45 3.13 -43.94 -7.92
C LEU A 45 1.72 -44.34 -8.45
N GLN A 46 1.00 -45.20 -7.74
CA GLN A 46 -0.37 -45.59 -8.11
C GLN A 46 -1.32 -44.38 -8.15
N ASN A 47 -1.15 -43.41 -7.26
CA ASN A 47 -1.95 -42.19 -7.27
C ASN A 47 -1.56 -41.28 -8.44
N LEU A 48 -0.26 -41.01 -8.61
CA LEU A 48 0.23 -40.13 -9.67
C LEU A 48 -0.11 -40.62 -11.08
N THR A 49 -0.05 -41.94 -11.31
CA THR A 49 -0.38 -42.53 -12.62
C THR A 49 -1.87 -42.42 -12.99
N ARG A 50 -2.73 -41.99 -12.05
CA ARG A 50 -4.14 -41.66 -12.28
C ARG A 50 -4.36 -40.17 -12.54
N SER A 51 -3.39 -39.30 -12.25
CA SER A 51 -3.51 -37.86 -12.49
C SER A 51 -3.46 -37.55 -13.98
N ASN A 52 -4.29 -36.59 -14.41
CA ASN A 52 -4.46 -36.26 -15.83
C ASN A 52 -3.15 -35.82 -16.50
N TRP A 53 -2.36 -35.01 -15.81
CA TRP A 53 -1.08 -34.50 -16.32
C TRP A 53 -0.03 -35.59 -16.51
N VAL A 54 -0.05 -36.66 -15.70
CA VAL A 54 0.85 -37.82 -15.88
C VAL A 54 0.39 -38.70 -17.04
N ILE A 55 -0.91 -38.89 -17.20
CA ILE A 55 -1.48 -39.66 -18.31
C ILE A 55 -1.20 -38.98 -19.65
N LYS A 56 -1.40 -37.65 -19.75
CA LYS A 56 -1.22 -36.90 -21.00
C LYS A 56 0.26 -36.84 -21.43
N SER A 57 1.13 -36.40 -20.53
CA SER A 57 2.60 -36.40 -20.59
C SER A 57 3.09 -35.28 -19.65
N PRO A 58 3.86 -35.57 -18.57
CA PRO A 58 4.46 -34.54 -17.76
C PRO A 58 5.46 -33.71 -18.56
N SER A 59 5.07 -32.49 -18.92
CA SER A 59 5.92 -31.52 -19.61
C SER A 59 5.93 -30.20 -18.85
N GLY A 60 6.95 -29.37 -19.07
CA GLY A 60 7.10 -28.07 -18.39
C GLY A 60 6.92 -28.16 -16.87
N ASP A 61 5.88 -27.51 -16.37
CA ASP A 61 5.52 -27.46 -14.95
C ASP A 61 5.19 -28.84 -14.35
N GLY A 62 4.46 -29.70 -15.07
CA GLY A 62 4.15 -31.05 -14.60
C GLY A 62 5.41 -31.89 -14.37
N ARG A 63 6.42 -31.76 -15.25
CA ARG A 63 7.69 -32.47 -15.07
C ARG A 63 8.44 -31.97 -13.82
N GLN A 64 8.49 -30.65 -13.62
CA GLN A 64 9.13 -30.08 -12.44
C GLN A 64 8.44 -30.56 -11.15
N ALA A 65 7.10 -30.51 -11.12
CA ALA A 65 6.31 -31.04 -10.02
C ALA A 65 6.61 -32.51 -9.73
N LEU A 66 6.67 -33.38 -10.76
CA LEU A 66 7.00 -34.79 -10.58
C LEU A 66 8.38 -34.99 -9.96
N ARG A 67 9.37 -34.21 -10.40
CA ARG A 67 10.73 -34.28 -9.87
C ARG A 67 10.76 -33.87 -8.39
N SER A 68 10.09 -32.78 -8.03
CA SER A 68 9.99 -32.33 -6.63
C SER A 68 9.22 -33.33 -5.77
N ILE A 69 8.16 -33.97 -6.28
CA ILE A 69 7.45 -35.06 -5.58
C ILE A 69 8.36 -36.28 -5.39
N ASN A 70 9.13 -36.68 -6.39
CA ASN A 70 10.10 -37.78 -6.29
C ASN A 70 11.19 -37.46 -5.26
N ASN A 71 11.71 -36.23 -5.25
CA ASN A 71 12.67 -35.75 -4.24
C ASN A 71 12.06 -35.77 -2.83
N LEU A 72 10.83 -35.30 -2.67
CA LEU A 72 10.11 -35.36 -1.39
C LEU A 72 9.94 -36.82 -0.96
N SER A 73 9.50 -37.72 -1.85
CA SER A 73 9.30 -39.14 -1.54
C SER A 73 10.59 -39.85 -1.08
N LEU A 74 11.75 -39.42 -1.59
CA LEU A 74 13.06 -39.90 -1.15
C LEU A 74 13.35 -39.56 0.31
N ARG A 75 12.87 -38.40 0.79
CA ARG A 75 13.18 -37.87 2.12
C ARG A 75 12.06 -38.12 3.14
N ASP A 76 10.82 -37.93 2.71
CA ASP A 76 9.60 -38.00 3.51
C ASP A 76 8.40 -38.44 2.64
N LYS A 77 8.14 -39.75 2.66
CA LYS A 77 7.02 -40.36 1.94
C LYS A 77 5.67 -39.83 2.43
N SER A 78 5.54 -39.53 3.72
CA SER A 78 4.29 -39.04 4.30
C SER A 78 3.96 -37.66 3.75
N LEU A 79 4.94 -36.76 3.70
CA LEU A 79 4.77 -35.44 3.11
C LEU A 79 4.50 -35.51 1.61
N ALA A 80 5.23 -36.33 0.85
CA ALA A 80 4.99 -36.49 -0.58
C ALA A 80 3.57 -37.00 -0.90
N ARG A 81 3.07 -37.94 -0.10
CA ARG A 81 1.68 -38.41 -0.18
C ARG A 81 0.66 -37.34 0.22
N TYR A 82 0.99 -36.52 1.21
CA TYR A 82 0.13 -35.42 1.64
C TYR A 82 0.00 -34.35 0.54
N VAL A 83 1.11 -33.89 -0.03
CA VAL A 83 1.13 -32.91 -1.13
C VAL A 83 0.38 -33.41 -2.37
N THR A 84 0.50 -34.70 -2.70
CA THR A 84 -0.23 -35.30 -3.83
C THR A 84 -1.69 -35.63 -3.53
N SER A 85 -2.14 -35.42 -2.28
CA SER A 85 -3.55 -35.54 -1.90
C SER A 85 -4.34 -34.24 -2.00
N TYR A 86 -3.67 -33.12 -2.28
CA TYR A 86 -4.32 -31.83 -2.51
C TYR A 86 -5.27 -31.89 -3.70
N ALA A 87 -6.36 -31.13 -3.66
CA ALA A 87 -7.43 -31.21 -4.65
C ALA A 87 -6.90 -30.96 -6.07
N TRP A 88 -6.03 -29.97 -6.23
CA TRP A 88 -5.42 -29.59 -7.51
C TRP A 88 -4.35 -30.57 -8.01
N ALA A 89 -3.70 -31.36 -7.13
CA ALA A 89 -2.60 -32.24 -7.53
C ALA A 89 -3.03 -33.41 -8.45
N GLY A 90 -4.34 -33.73 -8.48
CA GLY A 90 -4.95 -34.71 -9.38
C GLY A 90 -5.32 -34.15 -10.76
N GLU A 91 -5.45 -32.83 -10.88
CA GLU A 91 -5.83 -32.12 -12.10
C GLU A 91 -4.59 -31.78 -12.96
N ASP A 92 -4.73 -30.97 -14.01
CA ASP A 92 -3.54 -30.55 -14.77
C ASP A 92 -2.70 -29.55 -13.94
N ILE A 93 -1.43 -29.86 -13.70
CA ILE A 93 -0.55 -29.01 -12.87
C ILE A 93 -0.28 -27.66 -13.55
N SER A 94 -0.66 -26.58 -12.87
CA SER A 94 -0.36 -25.21 -13.28
C SER A 94 1.07 -24.78 -12.91
N THR A 95 1.54 -23.67 -13.48
CA THR A 95 2.81 -23.04 -13.06
C THR A 95 2.78 -22.65 -11.60
N HIS A 96 1.62 -22.31 -11.03
CA HIS A 96 1.54 -21.92 -9.62
C HIS A 96 1.74 -23.10 -8.69
N GLU A 97 1.10 -24.22 -9.00
CA GLU A 97 1.18 -25.47 -8.25
C GLU A 97 2.56 -26.13 -8.35
N SER A 98 3.17 -26.16 -9.53
CA SER A 98 4.54 -26.67 -9.70
C SER A 98 5.54 -25.92 -8.82
N TYR A 99 5.45 -24.59 -8.78
CA TYR A 99 6.28 -23.77 -7.89
C TYR A 99 5.97 -24.02 -6.41
N ALA A 100 4.70 -24.22 -6.05
CA ALA A 100 4.33 -24.53 -4.67
C ALA A 100 4.98 -25.84 -4.18
N ILE A 101 4.87 -26.92 -4.98
CA ILE A 101 5.52 -28.20 -4.68
C ILE A 101 7.04 -28.03 -4.55
N ASN A 102 7.65 -27.27 -5.47
CA ASN A 102 9.09 -27.02 -5.44
C ASN A 102 9.51 -26.24 -4.18
N SER A 103 8.76 -25.20 -3.78
CA SER A 103 9.05 -24.45 -2.56
C SER A 103 8.89 -25.30 -1.30
N ILE A 104 7.90 -26.20 -1.25
CA ILE A 104 7.76 -27.18 -0.15
C ILE A 104 8.97 -28.12 -0.11
N ASP A 105 9.41 -28.65 -1.26
CA ASP A 105 10.62 -29.49 -1.38
C ASP A 105 11.89 -28.76 -0.89
N GLU A 106 12.07 -27.51 -1.31
CA GLU A 106 13.20 -26.67 -0.89
C GLU A 106 13.19 -26.41 0.62
N ILE A 107 12.05 -25.99 1.17
CA ILE A 107 11.90 -25.73 2.60
C ILE A 107 12.13 -27.00 3.41
N HIS A 108 11.52 -28.13 3.01
CA HIS A 108 11.69 -29.41 3.70
C HIS A 108 13.14 -29.90 3.67
N THR A 109 13.85 -29.69 2.56
CA THR A 109 15.27 -30.02 2.43
C THR A 109 16.12 -29.23 3.44
N LEU A 110 15.76 -27.98 3.73
CA LEU A 110 16.46 -27.13 4.68
C LEU A 110 16.06 -27.41 6.13
N ASP A 111 14.77 -27.64 6.36
CA ASP A 111 14.21 -28.00 7.66
C ASP A 111 12.92 -28.81 7.49
N ALA A 112 12.98 -30.10 7.81
CA ALA A 112 11.89 -31.05 7.59
C ALA A 112 10.60 -30.66 8.33
N ALA A 113 10.71 -30.18 9.58
CA ALA A 113 9.55 -29.79 10.37
C ALA A 113 8.88 -28.55 9.78
N LEU A 114 9.67 -27.55 9.35
CA LEU A 114 9.16 -26.36 8.68
C LEU A 114 8.46 -26.71 7.36
N GLY A 115 9.04 -27.61 6.55
CA GLY A 115 8.42 -28.07 5.30
C GLY A 115 7.05 -28.69 5.52
N VAL A 116 6.90 -29.51 6.57
CA VAL A 116 5.61 -30.09 6.97
C VAL A 116 4.63 -29.00 7.43
N THR A 117 5.07 -28.03 8.24
CA THR A 117 4.22 -26.91 8.67
C THR A 117 3.69 -26.11 7.48
N VAL A 118 4.57 -25.71 6.56
CA VAL A 118 4.20 -24.89 5.39
C VAL A 118 3.26 -25.66 4.45
N ALA A 119 3.51 -26.94 4.22
CA ALA A 119 2.60 -27.79 3.44
C ALA A 119 1.20 -27.89 4.07
N GLY A 120 1.09 -27.74 5.39
CA GLY A 120 -0.16 -27.81 6.13
C GLY A 120 -1.02 -26.54 6.12
N PHE A 121 -0.54 -25.43 5.56
CA PHE A 121 -1.33 -24.19 5.53
C PHE A 121 -2.59 -24.36 4.66
N PRO A 122 -3.78 -23.87 5.09
CA PRO A 122 -5.03 -24.02 4.34
C PRO A 122 -4.95 -23.51 2.91
N TRP A 123 -4.32 -22.34 2.69
CA TRP A 123 -4.12 -21.70 1.39
C TRP A 123 -3.08 -22.41 0.48
N VAL A 124 -2.42 -23.45 0.99
CA VAL A 124 -1.53 -24.32 0.20
C VAL A 124 -2.26 -25.58 -0.28
N VAL A 125 -3.33 -25.96 0.43
CA VAL A 125 -4.09 -27.20 0.19
C VAL A 125 -5.21 -26.98 -0.83
N ASP A 126 -5.71 -25.76 -0.96
CA ASP A 126 -6.64 -25.33 -2.01
C ASP A 126 -5.90 -24.84 -3.27
N GLU A 127 -6.62 -24.27 -4.25
CA GLU A 127 -6.02 -23.81 -5.51
C GLU A 127 -4.96 -22.71 -5.29
N ILE A 128 -3.75 -22.90 -5.84
CA ILE A 128 -2.66 -21.94 -5.67
C ILE A 128 -2.82 -20.75 -6.61
N SER A 129 -3.12 -19.58 -6.04
CA SER A 129 -3.08 -18.30 -6.74
C SER A 129 -1.65 -17.82 -7.01
N LYS A 130 -1.53 -16.82 -7.91
CA LYS A 130 -0.26 -16.12 -8.15
C LYS A 130 0.37 -15.56 -6.87
N ARG A 131 -0.47 -15.15 -5.90
CA ARG A 131 -0.03 -14.52 -4.65
C ARG A 131 0.49 -15.55 -3.67
N GLU A 132 -0.22 -16.66 -3.47
CA GLU A 132 0.21 -17.76 -2.60
C GLU A 132 1.50 -18.39 -3.12
N ARG A 133 1.64 -18.52 -4.45
CA ARG A 133 2.92 -18.90 -5.08
C ARG A 133 4.06 -17.95 -4.68
N ALA A 134 3.83 -16.64 -4.72
CA ALA A 134 4.85 -15.66 -4.34
C ALA A 134 5.19 -15.79 -2.85
N ALA A 135 4.20 -15.96 -1.98
CA ALA A 135 4.39 -16.17 -0.54
C ALA A 135 5.22 -17.43 -0.25
N LEU A 136 4.95 -18.56 -0.91
CA LEU A 136 5.75 -19.79 -0.79
C LEU A 136 7.19 -19.59 -1.25
N SER A 137 7.37 -18.90 -2.38
CA SER A 137 8.72 -18.58 -2.87
C SER A 137 9.47 -17.65 -1.91
N ASP A 138 8.78 -16.72 -1.25
CA ASP A 138 9.39 -15.84 -0.26
C ASP A 138 9.74 -16.58 1.02
N LEU A 139 8.88 -17.48 1.51
CA LEU A 139 9.17 -18.37 2.64
C LEU A 139 10.37 -19.29 2.34
N ALA A 140 10.45 -19.88 1.15
CA ALA A 140 11.60 -20.66 0.72
C ALA A 140 12.87 -19.80 0.68
N GLY A 141 12.77 -18.56 0.18
CA GLY A 141 13.87 -17.60 0.17
C GLY A 141 14.33 -17.17 1.57
N ILE A 142 13.41 -17.03 2.53
CA ILE A 142 13.72 -16.77 3.95
C ILE A 142 14.41 -18.01 4.54
N ALA A 143 13.86 -19.21 4.34
CA ALA A 143 14.43 -20.46 4.86
C ALA A 143 15.85 -20.71 4.33
N ALA A 144 16.11 -20.42 3.06
CA ALA A 144 17.42 -20.56 2.45
C ALA A 144 18.48 -19.61 3.04
N LYS A 145 18.06 -18.48 3.62
CA LYS A 145 18.93 -17.50 4.28
C LYS A 145 19.08 -17.79 5.78
N ASP A 146 17.97 -18.09 6.44
CA ASP A 146 17.93 -18.39 7.87
C ASP A 146 16.67 -19.22 8.21
N THR A 147 16.85 -20.50 8.50
CA THR A 147 15.75 -21.40 8.87
C THR A 147 15.12 -21.07 10.21
N ALA A 148 15.84 -20.43 11.14
CA ALA A 148 15.26 -19.99 12.40
C ALA A 148 14.30 -18.82 12.19
N VAL A 149 14.64 -17.86 11.32
CA VAL A 149 13.72 -16.79 10.92
C VAL A 149 12.51 -17.36 10.21
N ALA A 150 12.70 -18.29 9.27
CA ALA A 150 11.59 -18.91 8.55
C ALA A 150 10.62 -19.64 9.48
N LYS A 151 11.10 -20.27 10.57
CA LYS A 151 10.25 -20.87 11.60
C LYS A 151 9.44 -19.84 12.38
N VAL A 152 10.04 -18.70 12.73
CA VAL A 152 9.31 -17.60 13.38
C VAL A 152 8.22 -17.09 12.45
N VAL A 153 8.55 -16.84 11.18
CA VAL A 153 7.61 -16.33 10.17
C VAL A 153 6.48 -17.33 9.90
N ALA A 154 6.79 -18.62 9.75
CA ALA A 154 5.78 -19.67 9.57
C ALA A 154 4.86 -19.86 10.78
N GLY A 155 5.26 -19.37 11.96
CA GLY A 155 4.46 -19.37 13.18
C GLY A 155 3.57 -18.14 13.36
N LEU A 156 3.62 -17.15 12.46
CA LEU A 156 2.84 -15.92 12.58
C LEU A 156 1.34 -16.22 12.39
N PRO A 157 0.45 -15.76 13.30
CA PRO A 157 -0.96 -16.14 13.28
C PRO A 157 -1.67 -15.81 11.96
N TRP A 158 -1.37 -14.66 11.37
CA TRP A 158 -1.99 -14.16 10.15
C TRP A 158 -1.58 -14.97 8.90
N LEU A 159 -0.44 -15.68 8.94
CA LEU A 159 0.02 -16.50 7.83
C LEU A 159 -0.76 -17.82 7.70
N THR A 160 -1.58 -18.18 8.69
CA THR A 160 -2.16 -19.54 8.81
C THR A 160 -3.53 -19.73 8.14
N PHE A 161 -4.16 -18.69 7.59
CA PHE A 161 -5.52 -18.80 7.01
C PHE A 161 -5.52 -18.61 5.49
N ASN A 162 -5.26 -17.38 5.03
CA ASN A 162 -5.12 -16.99 3.63
C ASN A 162 -4.14 -15.82 3.56
N ILE A 163 -3.57 -15.54 2.39
CA ILE A 163 -2.63 -14.46 2.17
C ILE A 163 -3.30 -13.32 1.39
N SER A 164 -3.53 -12.22 2.07
CA SER A 164 -3.87 -10.93 1.48
C SER A 164 -2.68 -10.33 0.73
N GLN A 165 -2.93 -9.32 -0.10
CA GLN A 165 -1.87 -8.63 -0.83
C GLN A 165 -0.83 -8.01 0.12
N ASP A 166 -1.29 -7.41 1.21
CA ASP A 166 -0.43 -6.71 2.17
C ASP A 166 0.46 -7.69 2.94
N GLU A 167 -0.07 -8.84 3.36
CA GLU A 167 0.69 -9.91 4.00
C GLU A 167 1.75 -10.50 3.07
N GLY A 168 1.40 -10.70 1.79
CA GLY A 168 2.36 -11.13 0.77
C GLY A 168 3.48 -10.12 0.54
N GLU A 169 3.15 -8.82 0.48
CA GLU A 169 4.15 -7.75 0.40
C GLU A 169 5.05 -7.71 1.63
N ALA A 170 4.50 -7.90 2.84
CA ALA A 170 5.26 -7.96 4.08
C ALA A 170 6.30 -9.11 4.06
N LEU A 171 5.92 -10.31 3.60
CA LEU A 171 6.87 -11.43 3.41
C LEU A 171 7.99 -11.08 2.44
N THR A 172 7.65 -10.47 1.30
CA THR A 172 8.65 -10.02 0.33
C THR A 172 9.63 -9.03 0.96
N ARG A 173 9.12 -8.03 1.71
CA ARG A 173 9.96 -7.03 2.40
C ARG A 173 10.84 -7.64 3.47
N LEU A 174 10.33 -8.59 4.25
CA LEU A 174 11.13 -9.28 5.26
C LEU A 174 12.27 -10.11 4.64
N ARG A 175 12.00 -10.83 3.55
CA ARG A 175 13.03 -11.56 2.79
C ARG A 175 14.09 -10.62 2.20
N GLU A 176 13.66 -9.49 1.65
CA GLU A 176 14.57 -8.45 1.13
C GLU A 176 15.40 -7.85 2.26
N LEU A 177 14.80 -7.51 3.39
CA LEU A 177 15.48 -7.00 4.57
C LEU A 177 16.49 -8.01 5.11
N LEU A 178 16.16 -9.30 5.14
CA LEU A 178 17.09 -10.38 5.52
C LEU A 178 18.32 -10.44 4.60
N SER A 179 18.16 -10.02 3.34
CA SER A 179 19.28 -9.94 2.38
C SER A 179 20.15 -8.71 2.59
N GLN A 180 19.57 -7.59 3.00
CA GLN A 180 20.27 -6.31 3.14
C GLN A 180 20.88 -6.13 4.54
N ASN A 181 20.14 -6.54 5.58
CA ASN A 181 20.56 -6.47 6.97
C ASN A 181 19.95 -7.63 7.77
N ALA A 182 20.64 -8.77 7.75
CA ALA A 182 20.17 -9.98 8.42
C ALA A 182 20.00 -9.82 9.94
N SER A 183 20.78 -8.95 10.59
CA SER A 183 20.65 -8.72 12.03
C SER A 183 19.30 -8.09 12.37
N VAL A 184 18.93 -7.01 11.66
CA VAL A 184 17.65 -6.32 11.88
C VAL A 184 16.49 -7.22 11.47
N ALA A 185 16.58 -7.91 10.33
CA ALA A 185 15.53 -8.83 9.87
C ALA A 185 15.22 -9.92 10.92
N LYS A 186 16.25 -10.51 11.53
CA LYS A 186 16.08 -11.52 12.60
C LYS A 186 15.38 -10.97 13.83
N GLN A 187 15.69 -9.73 14.20
CA GLN A 187 15.05 -9.08 15.34
C GLN A 187 13.58 -8.79 15.05
N VAL A 188 13.26 -8.18 13.89
CA VAL A 188 11.89 -7.73 13.59
C VAL A 188 10.93 -8.85 13.21
N ALA A 189 11.42 -10.00 12.71
CA ALA A 189 10.57 -11.12 12.29
C ALA A 189 9.65 -11.67 13.41
N GLY A 190 10.04 -11.49 14.67
CA GLY A 190 9.27 -11.93 15.84
C GLY A 190 8.83 -10.80 16.76
N MET A 191 8.90 -9.54 16.32
CA MET A 191 8.48 -8.41 17.15
C MET A 191 6.96 -8.33 17.29
N PRO A 192 6.44 -7.74 18.38
CA PRO A 192 5.01 -7.66 18.66
C PRO A 192 4.15 -7.13 17.50
N PHE A 193 4.61 -6.08 16.80
CA PHE A 193 3.86 -5.48 15.70
C PHE A 193 3.55 -6.47 14.57
N LEU A 194 4.46 -7.41 14.30
CA LEU A 194 4.28 -8.41 13.25
C LEU A 194 3.70 -9.73 13.78
N SER A 195 3.90 -10.04 15.07
CA SER A 195 3.59 -11.36 15.64
C SER A 195 2.23 -11.46 16.35
N THR A 196 1.63 -10.33 16.73
CA THR A 196 0.36 -10.32 17.47
C THR A 196 -0.85 -10.33 16.53
N SER A 197 -0.83 -9.43 15.54
CA SER A 197 -1.83 -9.29 14.47
C SER A 197 -1.17 -8.71 13.24
N PHE A 198 -1.88 -8.65 12.12
CA PHE A 198 -1.41 -7.95 10.93
C PHE A 198 -2.28 -6.71 10.67
N GLU A 199 -1.67 -5.54 10.71
CA GLU A 199 -2.23 -4.27 10.23
C GLU A 199 -1.57 -3.90 8.89
N SER A 200 -2.27 -3.18 8.00
CA SER A 200 -1.71 -2.77 6.70
C SER A 200 -0.40 -1.98 6.82
N GLN A 201 -0.19 -1.33 7.97
CA GLN A 201 0.97 -0.54 8.35
C GLN A 201 2.22 -1.40 8.58
N ASP A 202 2.08 -2.69 8.88
CA ASP A 202 3.23 -3.56 9.17
C ASP A 202 4.11 -3.75 7.94
N LYS A 203 3.48 -3.83 6.76
CA LYS A 203 4.20 -3.87 5.48
C LYS A 203 4.94 -2.55 5.22
N ASP A 204 4.37 -1.42 5.62
CA ASP A 204 4.97 -0.10 5.46
C ASP A 204 6.14 0.10 6.43
N ALA A 205 6.05 -0.45 7.65
CA ALA A 205 7.14 -0.48 8.61
C ALA A 205 8.31 -1.34 8.10
N LEU A 206 8.03 -2.53 7.56
CA LEU A 206 9.05 -3.39 6.93
C LEU A 206 9.68 -2.73 5.69
N LEU A 207 8.88 -2.07 4.85
CA LEU A 207 9.37 -1.30 3.72
C LEU A 207 10.27 -0.14 4.17
N SER A 208 9.90 0.55 5.25
CA SER A 208 10.67 1.63 5.85
C SER A 208 12.01 1.14 6.39
N LEU A 209 12.02 0.02 7.11
CA LEU A 209 13.26 -0.63 7.57
C LEU A 209 14.16 -1.06 6.42
N LEU A 210 13.59 -1.64 5.35
CA LEU A 210 14.32 -2.01 4.15
C LEU A 210 14.91 -0.77 3.46
N HIS A 211 14.13 0.30 3.34
CA HIS A 211 14.60 1.55 2.77
C HIS A 211 15.78 2.13 3.56
N LEU A 212 15.68 2.14 4.89
CA LEU A 212 16.75 2.57 5.79
C LEU A 212 17.98 1.65 5.70
N ALA A 213 17.79 0.32 5.58
CA ALA A 213 18.89 -0.62 5.44
C ALA A 213 19.71 -0.37 4.17
N VAL A 214 19.04 -0.05 3.06
CA VAL A 214 19.68 0.18 1.76
C VAL A 214 20.30 1.57 1.67
N ASN A 215 19.59 2.61 2.13
CA ASN A 215 19.95 4.01 1.81
C ASN A 215 20.51 4.78 3.01
N PHE A 216 20.15 4.39 4.24
CA PHE A 216 20.49 5.11 5.47
C PHE A 216 20.95 4.17 6.60
N PRO A 217 21.97 3.32 6.35
CA PRO A 217 22.36 2.26 7.30
C PRO A 217 22.80 2.79 8.67
N THR A 218 23.34 4.00 8.74
CA THR A 218 23.70 4.66 10.01
C THR A 218 22.46 5.00 10.83
N VAL A 219 21.39 5.49 10.19
CA VAL A 219 20.10 5.77 10.86
C VAL A 219 19.45 4.47 11.32
N LEU A 220 19.47 3.42 10.48
CA LEU A 220 18.97 2.10 10.90
C LEU A 220 19.75 1.56 12.10
N THR A 221 21.07 1.72 12.12
CA THR A 221 21.91 1.32 13.25
C THR A 221 21.55 2.08 14.52
N LEU A 222 21.28 3.39 14.41
CA LEU A 222 20.81 4.19 15.54
C LEU A 222 19.47 3.66 16.07
N ILE A 223 18.50 3.39 15.19
CA ILE A 223 17.20 2.82 15.56
C ILE A 223 17.38 1.47 16.27
N ALA A 224 18.15 0.55 15.69
CA ALA A 224 18.36 -0.80 16.23
C ALA A 224 19.10 -0.83 17.57
N GLN A 225 19.66 0.30 18.02
CA GLN A 225 20.30 0.45 19.33
C GLN A 225 19.39 1.05 20.39
N GLN A 226 18.19 1.50 20.02
CA GLN A 226 17.29 2.15 20.98
C GLN A 226 16.60 1.13 21.89
N PRO A 227 16.35 1.48 23.16
CA PRO A 227 15.66 0.58 24.10
C PRO A 227 14.31 0.07 23.57
N TRP A 228 13.48 0.98 23.01
CA TRP A 228 12.17 0.68 22.42
C TRP A 228 12.22 -0.23 21.18
N PHE A 229 13.39 -0.33 20.53
CA PHE A 229 13.57 -1.29 19.45
C PHE A 229 14.01 -2.65 20.00
N LEU A 230 14.85 -2.64 21.03
CA LEU A 230 15.47 -3.84 21.60
C LEU A 230 14.54 -4.65 22.51
N ASP A 231 13.58 -4.01 23.17
CA ASP A 231 12.53 -4.69 23.94
C ASP A 231 11.38 -5.23 23.07
N GLY A 232 11.26 -4.72 21.84
CA GLY A 232 10.49 -5.29 20.75
C GLY A 232 9.38 -4.36 20.28
N LEU A 233 9.46 -3.94 19.02
CA LEU A 233 8.52 -2.98 18.43
C LEU A 233 7.06 -3.40 18.53
N ASP A 234 6.26 -2.53 19.13
CA ASP A 234 4.80 -2.62 19.07
C ASP A 234 4.22 -1.85 17.85
N ASP A 235 2.89 -1.90 17.68
CA ASP A 235 2.20 -1.22 16.57
C ASP A 235 2.38 0.30 16.59
N GLN A 236 2.56 0.91 17.76
CA GLN A 236 2.74 2.36 17.89
C GLN A 236 4.16 2.75 17.46
N GLU A 237 5.16 2.01 17.92
CA GLU A 237 6.57 2.23 17.58
C GLU A 237 6.86 1.89 16.11
N ALA A 238 6.20 0.87 15.56
CA ALA A 238 6.25 0.56 14.13
C ALA A 238 5.79 1.76 13.27
N LYS A 239 4.78 2.52 13.72
CA LYS A 239 4.34 3.75 13.04
C LYS A 239 5.41 4.84 13.08
N PHE A 240 6.17 4.95 14.17
CA PHE A 240 7.30 5.86 14.20
C PHE A 240 8.39 5.44 13.20
N VAL A 241 8.65 4.15 13.05
CA VAL A 241 9.57 3.63 12.01
C VAL A 241 9.09 4.00 10.60
N ILE A 242 7.78 3.94 10.33
CA ILE A 242 7.19 4.42 9.07
C ILE A 242 7.51 5.89 8.84
N VAL A 243 7.30 6.74 9.85
CA VAL A 243 7.58 8.17 9.76
C VAL A 243 9.05 8.45 9.43
N VAL A 244 9.97 7.79 10.14
CA VAL A 244 11.42 7.97 9.93
C VAL A 244 11.88 7.44 8.57
N GLY A 245 11.37 6.28 8.15
CA GLY A 245 11.78 5.59 6.93
C GLY A 245 11.03 6.00 5.65
N THR A 246 10.07 6.94 5.74
CA THR A 246 9.39 7.52 4.58
C THR A 246 9.96 8.90 4.22
N PRO A 247 11.09 9.02 3.50
CA PRO A 247 11.53 10.31 3.00
C PRO A 247 10.76 10.68 1.74
N LYS A 248 9.98 11.76 1.81
CA LYS A 248 9.68 12.55 0.61
C LYS A 248 10.21 13.95 0.85
N GLY A 249 11.09 14.44 -0.01
CA GLY A 249 11.61 15.80 0.02
C GLY A 249 13.09 15.89 -0.28
N ARG A 250 13.48 16.92 -1.03
CA ARG A 250 14.89 17.17 -1.40
C ARG A 250 15.75 17.59 -0.21
N PHE A 251 15.13 18.15 0.84
CA PHE A 251 15.83 18.78 1.96
C PHE A 251 15.60 18.08 3.32
N PHE A 252 14.70 17.09 3.37
CA PHE A 252 14.28 16.40 4.60
C PHE A 252 14.36 14.88 4.41
N GLY A 253 15.09 14.19 5.29
CA GLY A 253 15.32 12.74 5.21
C GLY A 253 15.57 12.12 6.58
N PRO A 254 15.84 10.81 6.67
CA PRO A 254 15.86 10.08 7.95
C PRO A 254 16.85 10.64 8.97
N GLU A 255 17.97 11.19 8.48
CA GLU A 255 19.01 11.91 9.24
C GLU A 255 18.45 13.06 10.11
N SER A 256 17.33 13.67 9.67
CA SER A 256 16.71 14.78 10.38
C SER A 256 16.05 14.35 11.69
N PHE A 257 15.78 13.05 11.88
CA PHE A 257 15.05 12.53 13.04
C PHE A 257 15.93 11.99 14.17
N THR A 258 17.26 12.10 14.14
CA THR A 258 18.10 11.41 15.15
C THR A 258 17.76 11.77 16.61
N LYS A 259 17.31 13.00 16.88
CA LYS A 259 16.82 13.37 18.22
C LYS A 259 15.52 12.66 18.60
N LEU A 260 14.57 12.60 17.67
CA LEU A 260 13.30 11.89 17.86
C LEU A 260 13.49 10.38 17.97
N ILE A 261 14.46 9.80 17.25
CA ILE A 261 14.82 8.39 17.36
C ILE A 261 15.25 8.05 18.80
N VAL A 262 16.04 8.93 19.41
CA VAL A 262 16.50 8.76 20.80
C VAL A 262 15.37 9.02 21.80
N LYS A 263 14.50 10.00 21.52
CA LYS A 263 13.43 10.39 22.43
C LYS A 263 12.21 10.88 21.66
N HIS A 264 11.15 10.10 21.75
CA HIS A 264 9.82 10.45 21.27
C HIS A 264 8.76 9.83 22.19
N GLN A 265 7.52 10.20 21.94
CA GLN A 265 6.32 9.60 22.48
C GLN A 265 5.36 9.37 21.33
N VAL A 266 4.71 8.22 21.33
CA VAL A 266 3.62 7.89 20.43
C VAL A 266 2.35 7.79 21.26
N GLU A 267 1.31 8.49 20.82
CA GLU A 267 -0.01 8.42 21.43
C GLU A 267 -1.04 8.24 20.32
N SER A 268 -2.15 7.57 20.64
CA SER A 268 -3.26 7.39 19.73
C SER A 268 -4.57 7.73 20.40
N ARG A 269 -5.50 8.28 19.63
CA ARG A 269 -6.90 8.51 20.02
C ARG A 269 -7.82 7.97 18.94
N ILE A 270 -9.04 7.60 19.34
CA ILE A 270 -10.08 7.19 18.40
C ILE A 270 -11.00 8.38 18.16
N ALA A 271 -11.05 8.83 16.91
CA ALA A 271 -12.01 9.81 16.45
C ALA A 271 -13.26 9.07 15.93
N THR A 272 -14.40 9.31 16.58
CA THR A 272 -15.69 8.85 16.05
C THR A 272 -16.14 9.77 14.91
N MET A 273 -16.33 9.18 13.74
CA MET A 273 -16.63 9.81 12.46
C MET A 273 -18.10 9.55 12.06
N PRO A 274 -18.80 10.54 11.48
CA PRO A 274 -20.18 10.39 11.00
C PRO A 274 -20.47 9.19 10.09
N LEU A 275 -19.55 8.83 9.19
CA LEU A 275 -19.75 7.79 8.16
C LEU A 275 -18.75 6.65 8.28
N SER A 276 -17.46 6.91 8.52
CA SER A 276 -16.43 5.87 8.65
C SER A 276 -16.46 5.10 9.96
N GLY A 277 -17.22 5.55 10.98
CA GLY A 277 -17.19 4.95 12.30
C GLY A 277 -15.94 5.36 13.07
N GLU A 278 -15.07 4.42 13.44
CA GLU A 278 -13.87 4.72 14.21
C GLU A 278 -12.66 4.95 13.28
N VAL A 279 -12.02 6.11 13.41
CA VAL A 279 -10.74 6.42 12.75
C VAL A 279 -9.69 6.68 13.83
N ARG A 280 -8.54 6.02 13.73
CA ARG A 280 -7.42 6.18 14.65
C ARG A 280 -6.62 7.43 14.29
N LEU A 281 -6.36 8.30 15.25
CA LEU A 281 -5.46 9.43 15.11
C LEU A 281 -4.24 9.19 15.98
N THR A 282 -3.10 8.91 15.35
CA THR A 282 -1.82 8.67 16.01
C THR A 282 -0.95 9.90 15.87
N TYR A 283 -0.37 10.39 16.96
CA TYR A 283 0.53 11.53 16.94
C TYR A 283 1.83 11.22 17.66
N ILE A 284 2.92 11.74 17.08
CA ILE A 284 4.29 11.52 17.54
C ILE A 284 4.87 12.86 17.93
N GLN A 285 5.48 12.95 19.11
CA GLN A 285 6.08 14.18 19.63
C GLN A 285 7.36 13.87 20.43
N SER A 286 8.26 14.85 20.57
CA SER A 286 9.49 14.67 21.35
C SER A 286 9.25 14.58 22.87
N SER A 287 8.17 15.22 23.34
CA SER A 287 7.81 15.39 24.74
C SER A 287 6.35 15.84 24.87
N LEU A 288 5.79 15.64 26.07
CA LEU A 288 4.43 16.08 26.40
C LEU A 288 4.33 17.60 26.29
N ASP A 289 3.60 18.07 25.27
CA ASP A 289 3.22 19.47 25.12
C ASP A 289 1.71 19.64 25.40
N PRO A 290 1.32 20.46 26.38
CA PRO A 290 -0.09 20.70 26.70
C PRO A 290 -0.95 21.13 25.51
N GLY A 291 -0.39 21.85 24.54
CA GLY A 291 -1.14 22.31 23.37
C GLY A 291 -1.27 21.26 22.26
N THR A 292 -0.67 20.07 22.40
CA THR A 292 -0.86 18.96 21.45
C THR A 292 -2.30 18.48 21.48
N GLY A 293 -2.94 18.44 22.66
CA GLY A 293 -4.33 18.03 22.78
C GLY A 293 -5.29 18.91 21.98
N GLU A 294 -5.06 20.23 21.95
CA GLU A 294 -5.88 21.16 21.16
C GLU A 294 -5.66 20.96 19.66
N LEU A 295 -4.42 20.79 19.21
CA LEU A 295 -4.11 20.56 17.80
C LEU A 295 -4.71 19.25 17.30
N VAL A 296 -4.60 18.18 18.09
CA VAL A 296 -5.19 16.87 17.78
C VAL A 296 -6.71 16.99 17.68
N ALA A 297 -7.37 17.68 18.62
CA ALA A 297 -8.81 17.93 18.56
C ALA A 297 -9.23 18.72 17.31
N GLN A 298 -8.44 19.71 16.90
CA GLN A 298 -8.70 20.47 15.66
C GLN A 298 -8.63 19.57 14.41
N VAL A 299 -7.67 18.65 14.37
CA VAL A 299 -7.57 17.65 13.28
C VAL A 299 -8.79 16.73 13.28
N GLU A 300 -9.23 16.26 14.44
CA GLU A 300 -10.45 15.44 14.57
C GLU A 300 -11.70 16.18 14.04
N ASP A 301 -11.89 17.43 14.46
CA ASP A 301 -13.05 18.23 14.02
C ASP A 301 -12.99 18.58 12.52
N ALA A 302 -11.79 18.83 11.99
CA ALA A 302 -11.57 19.02 10.56
C ALA A 302 -11.95 17.76 9.77
N MET A 303 -11.50 16.58 10.21
CA MET A 303 -11.84 15.31 9.58
C MET A 303 -13.36 15.09 9.56
N ARG A 304 -14.05 15.29 10.70
CA ARG A 304 -15.52 15.16 10.78
C ARG A 304 -16.25 16.12 9.85
N THR A 305 -15.76 17.35 9.76
CA THR A 305 -16.33 18.40 8.91
C THR A 305 -16.15 18.06 7.43
N MET A 306 -14.97 17.58 7.04
CA MET A 306 -14.71 17.11 5.67
C MET A 306 -15.55 15.90 5.30
N GLU A 307 -15.64 14.89 6.17
CA GLU A 307 -16.46 13.70 5.90
C GLU A 307 -17.93 14.06 5.74
N SER A 308 -18.44 14.95 6.61
CA SER A 308 -19.79 15.49 6.48
C SER A 308 -19.95 16.22 5.15
N PHE A 309 -19.00 17.09 4.77
CA PHE A 309 -19.04 17.81 3.50
C PHE A 309 -19.08 16.85 2.30
N MET A 310 -18.15 15.89 2.26
CA MET A 310 -17.97 14.93 1.18
C MET A 310 -19.15 13.95 1.07
N GLY A 311 -19.84 13.67 2.17
CA GLY A 311 -20.99 12.76 2.16
C GLY A 311 -20.64 11.31 1.81
N VAL A 312 -19.37 10.95 1.98
CA VAL A 312 -18.77 9.62 1.80
C VAL A 312 -17.83 9.33 2.98
N PRO A 313 -17.57 8.04 3.32
CA PRO A 313 -16.64 7.70 4.40
C PRO A 313 -15.24 8.30 4.22
N PHE A 314 -14.63 8.73 5.32
CA PHE A 314 -13.24 9.18 5.36
C PHE A 314 -12.29 8.11 4.80
N PRO A 315 -11.33 8.46 3.92
CA PRO A 315 -10.64 7.46 3.08
C PRO A 315 -9.57 6.64 3.79
N ARG A 316 -9.33 6.91 5.07
CA ARG A 316 -8.31 6.27 5.89
C ARG A 316 -8.91 5.80 7.21
N GLN A 317 -8.47 4.65 7.67
CA GLN A 317 -8.79 4.15 9.02
C GLN A 317 -7.80 4.69 10.07
N GLU A 318 -6.67 5.25 9.63
CA GLU A 318 -5.70 5.90 10.51
C GLU A 318 -5.07 7.13 9.86
N VAL A 319 -4.87 8.18 10.66
CA VAL A 319 -4.08 9.38 10.33
C VAL A 319 -2.90 9.45 11.30
N ILE A 320 -1.69 9.61 10.75
CA ILE A 320 -0.46 9.72 11.54
C ILE A 320 0.05 11.17 11.45
N LEU A 321 0.26 11.82 12.59
CA LEU A 321 0.84 13.15 12.71
C LEU A 321 2.24 13.05 13.33
N LEU A 322 3.22 13.68 12.71
CA LEU A 322 4.49 13.98 13.38
C LEU A 322 4.49 15.45 13.80
N LEU A 323 4.44 15.69 15.11
CA LEU A 323 4.48 17.01 15.72
C LEU A 323 5.92 17.29 16.17
N ALA A 324 6.63 18.15 15.43
CA ALA A 324 8.04 18.40 15.70
C ALA A 324 8.38 19.89 15.56
N ALA A 325 9.05 20.43 16.57
CA ALA A 325 9.61 21.78 16.49
C ALA A 325 10.90 21.78 15.64
N PRO A 326 11.26 22.89 14.97
CA PRO A 326 12.48 22.96 14.15
C PRO A 326 13.76 22.57 14.91
N LEU A 327 13.84 22.84 16.22
CA LEU A 327 15.01 22.48 17.04
C LEU A 327 15.12 20.97 17.31
N GLU A 328 14.03 20.23 17.17
CA GLU A 328 13.96 18.78 17.37
C GLU A 328 14.34 18.02 16.10
N LEU A 329 14.27 18.69 14.96
CA LEU A 329 14.74 18.21 13.67
C LEU A 329 16.15 18.77 13.47
N ASN A 330 17.13 17.95 13.07
CA ASN A 330 18.53 18.40 12.96
C ASN A 330 18.80 19.37 11.78
N LYS A 331 17.82 20.18 11.37
CA LYS A 331 17.95 21.19 10.32
C LYS A 331 17.08 22.42 10.62
N PRO A 332 17.60 23.64 10.42
CA PRO A 332 16.75 24.83 10.34
C PRO A 332 15.87 24.71 9.11
N LEU A 333 14.56 24.72 9.32
CA LEU A 333 13.56 24.52 8.28
C LEU A 333 12.86 25.86 8.07
N ASP A 334 13.51 26.71 7.30
CA ASP A 334 12.91 27.96 6.83
C ASP A 334 11.75 27.58 5.90
N PHE A 335 10.51 27.75 6.38
CA PHE A 335 9.22 27.57 5.69
C PHE A 335 8.66 26.15 5.45
N GLU A 336 9.44 25.06 5.42
CA GLU A 336 8.97 23.72 4.99
C GLU A 336 8.22 22.87 6.06
N LEU A 337 7.64 23.41 7.13
CA LEU A 337 7.02 22.60 8.20
C LEU A 337 5.60 22.99 8.65
N THR A 338 4.87 23.80 7.89
CA THR A 338 3.52 24.21 8.30
C THR A 338 2.44 23.11 8.16
N GLY A 339 2.81 21.94 7.64
CA GLY A 339 1.92 20.81 7.34
C GLY A 339 2.33 20.23 6.00
N ILE A 340 2.92 19.02 5.96
CA ILE A 340 3.21 18.33 4.69
C ILE A 340 2.77 16.87 4.77
N ASN A 341 1.86 16.46 3.89
CA ASN A 341 1.47 15.08 3.72
C ASN A 341 2.58 14.30 2.97
N ARG A 342 3.15 13.31 3.64
CA ARG A 342 4.18 12.41 3.08
C ARG A 342 3.57 11.14 2.46
N GLY A 343 2.25 11.02 2.48
CA GLY A 343 1.46 9.88 2.06
C GLY A 343 1.10 8.94 3.22
N THR A 344 2.06 8.67 4.11
CA THR A 344 1.86 7.85 5.31
C THR A 344 1.55 8.68 6.56
N HIS A 345 2.06 9.92 6.63
CA HIS A 345 1.90 10.81 7.76
C HIS A 345 1.90 12.28 7.33
N ILE A 346 1.42 13.16 8.21
CA ILE A 346 1.50 14.62 8.05
C ILE A 346 2.53 15.15 9.04
N LEU A 347 3.54 15.86 8.53
CA LEU A 347 4.53 16.54 9.35
C LEU A 347 4.04 17.93 9.72
N VAL A 348 3.97 18.24 11.01
CA VAL A 348 3.45 19.49 11.55
C VAL A 348 4.48 20.13 12.46
N ASN A 349 4.78 21.40 12.22
CA ASN A 349 5.49 22.23 13.18
C ASN A 349 4.59 22.51 14.38
N SER A 350 4.93 21.94 15.53
CA SER A 350 4.17 22.08 16.77
C SER A 350 4.05 23.53 17.26
N GLU A 351 5.03 24.39 16.96
CA GLU A 351 5.01 25.81 17.35
C GLU A 351 4.05 26.64 16.48
N LEU A 352 3.90 26.27 15.20
CA LEU A 352 3.08 27.00 14.23
C LEU A 352 1.67 26.44 14.11
N GLY A 353 1.47 25.14 14.32
CA GLY A 353 0.17 24.46 14.19
C GLY A 353 -0.95 25.07 15.05
N ARG A 354 -0.59 25.90 16.03
CA ARG A 354 -1.51 26.56 16.97
C ARG A 354 -1.86 28.00 16.60
N GLN A 355 -1.32 28.55 15.50
CA GLN A 355 -1.45 29.97 15.16
C GLN A 355 -1.92 30.21 13.73
N GLY A 356 -2.85 31.16 13.57
CA GLY A 356 -3.22 31.74 12.27
C GLY A 356 -3.59 30.73 11.19
N ASP A 357 -3.00 30.88 10.00
CA ASP A 357 -3.33 30.12 8.80
C ASP A 357 -2.69 28.71 8.76
N THR A 358 -1.88 28.33 9.76
CA THR A 358 -1.24 27.00 9.79
C THR A 358 -2.25 25.87 10.00
N ASN A 359 -3.34 26.12 10.73
CA ASN A 359 -4.46 25.18 10.82
C ASN A 359 -5.07 24.90 9.43
N ARG A 360 -5.14 25.91 8.55
CA ARG A 360 -5.61 25.74 7.15
C ARG A 360 -4.68 24.81 6.38
N ILE A 361 -3.37 24.91 6.58
CA ILE A 361 -2.38 24.06 5.90
C ILE A 361 -2.53 22.59 6.35
N ILE A 362 -2.64 22.32 7.65
CA ILE A 362 -2.86 20.94 8.13
C ILE A 362 -4.18 20.38 7.58
N THR A 363 -5.21 21.23 7.52
CA THR A 363 -6.51 20.88 6.94
C THR A 363 -6.43 20.60 5.43
N HIS A 364 -5.62 21.36 4.69
CA HIS A 364 -5.31 21.09 3.28
C HIS A 364 -4.66 19.71 3.12
N GLU A 365 -3.65 19.39 3.93
CA GLU A 365 -2.97 18.09 3.88
C GLU A 365 -3.90 16.91 4.21
N LEU A 366 -4.87 17.10 5.13
CA LEU A 366 -5.91 16.11 5.43
C LEU A 366 -6.87 15.91 4.25
N ALA A 367 -7.25 16.99 3.57
CA ALA A 367 -8.11 16.91 2.39
C ALA A 367 -7.45 16.13 1.23
N GLY A 368 -6.12 16.12 1.17
CA GLY A 368 -5.35 15.28 0.25
C GLY A 368 -5.64 13.77 0.37
N TYR A 369 -6.22 13.30 1.49
CA TYR A 369 -6.69 11.90 1.57
C TYR A 369 -7.93 11.62 0.71
N TYR A 370 -8.76 12.62 0.42
CA TYR A 370 -9.84 12.51 -0.57
C TYR A 370 -9.32 12.76 -1.98
N TRP A 371 -8.45 13.74 -2.17
CA TRP A 371 -8.04 14.19 -3.51
C TRP A 371 -6.57 13.90 -3.79
N GLY A 372 -6.27 12.62 -4.04
CA GLY A 372 -4.96 12.18 -4.47
C GLY A 372 -4.81 12.10 -6.00
N PRO A 373 -3.62 11.67 -6.47
CA PRO A 373 -3.34 11.52 -7.90
C PRO A 373 -4.13 10.40 -8.58
N GLN A 374 -4.77 9.51 -7.80
CA GLN A 374 -5.69 8.51 -8.34
C GLN A 374 -7.13 9.02 -8.43
N GLU A 375 -7.44 10.17 -7.83
CA GLU A 375 -8.80 10.69 -7.74
C GLU A 375 -9.04 11.86 -8.69
N ALA A 376 -8.08 12.80 -8.81
CA ALA A 376 -8.31 14.05 -9.54
C ALA A 376 -7.04 14.55 -10.26
N PRO A 377 -7.15 15.47 -11.24
CA PRO A 377 -6.00 16.15 -11.84
C PRO A 377 -5.33 17.12 -10.85
N LEU A 378 -4.07 17.49 -11.11
CA LEU A 378 -3.24 18.23 -10.13
C LEU A 378 -3.86 19.54 -9.64
N TRP A 379 -4.48 20.33 -10.53
CA TRP A 379 -5.13 21.59 -10.12
C TRP A 379 -6.31 21.35 -9.17
N PHE A 380 -7.04 20.25 -9.37
CA PHE A 380 -8.17 19.86 -8.53
C PHE A 380 -7.66 19.32 -7.19
N GLN A 381 -6.60 18.51 -7.20
CA GLN A 381 -5.97 18.00 -5.97
C GLN A 381 -5.64 19.16 -5.01
N GLU A 382 -4.85 20.13 -5.49
CA GLU A 382 -4.39 21.25 -4.66
C GLU A 382 -5.50 22.27 -4.39
N GLY A 383 -6.22 22.71 -5.43
CA GLY A 383 -7.30 23.68 -5.27
C GLY A 383 -8.49 23.15 -4.47
N GLY A 384 -8.77 21.85 -4.59
CA GLY A 384 -9.82 21.18 -3.84
C GLY A 384 -9.45 20.99 -2.38
N ALA A 385 -8.19 20.65 -2.10
CA ALA A 385 -7.66 20.64 -0.74
C ALA A 385 -7.72 22.03 -0.08
N SER A 386 -7.34 23.08 -0.81
CA SER A 386 -7.43 24.47 -0.36
C SER A 386 -8.87 24.92 -0.10
N PHE A 387 -9.81 24.57 -0.99
CA PHE A 387 -11.22 24.85 -0.79
C PHE A 387 -11.77 24.15 0.47
N LEU A 388 -11.49 22.85 0.65
CA LEU A 388 -11.94 22.12 1.84
C LEU A 388 -11.37 22.73 3.12
N ALA A 389 -10.10 23.15 3.10
CA ALA A 389 -9.51 23.85 4.22
C ALA A 389 -10.24 25.15 4.55
N SER A 390 -10.56 25.96 3.53
CA SER A 390 -11.36 27.17 3.68
C SER A 390 -12.78 26.88 4.19
N TYR A 391 -13.43 25.81 3.70
CA TYR A 391 -14.75 25.39 4.14
C TYR A 391 -14.79 24.96 5.61
N VAL A 392 -13.79 24.17 6.05
CA VAL A 392 -13.63 23.80 7.46
C VAL A 392 -13.42 25.05 8.32
N ARG A 393 -12.58 25.99 7.85
CA ARG A 393 -12.34 27.24 8.58
C ARG A 393 -13.61 28.06 8.77
N ASN A 394 -14.39 28.20 7.70
CA ASN A 394 -15.70 28.85 7.74
C ASN A 394 -16.66 28.17 8.72
N THR A 395 -16.71 26.84 8.70
CA THR A 395 -17.65 26.06 9.51
C THR A 395 -17.29 26.06 11.00
N LEU A 396 -16.01 25.88 11.34
CA LEU A 396 -15.57 25.71 12.73
C LEU A 396 -15.17 27.01 13.42
N TYR A 397 -14.68 28.00 12.65
CA TYR A 397 -14.11 29.24 13.20
C TYR A 397 -14.79 30.51 12.70
N GLY A 398 -15.81 30.40 11.85
CA GLY A 398 -16.57 31.56 11.34
C GLY A 398 -15.80 32.44 10.36
N GLU A 399 -14.72 31.94 9.75
CA GLU A 399 -13.99 32.66 8.72
C GLU A 399 -14.72 32.65 7.38
N SER A 400 -15.36 33.76 7.02
CA SER A 400 -16.18 33.86 5.81
C SER A 400 -15.43 33.44 4.55
N LEU A 401 -16.06 32.54 3.77
CA LEU A 401 -15.59 32.17 2.42
C LEU A 401 -15.58 33.38 1.46
N GLU A 402 -16.51 34.32 1.64
CA GLU A 402 -16.57 35.55 0.86
C GLU A 402 -15.36 36.45 1.16
N ASP A 403 -15.03 36.65 2.44
CA ASP A 403 -13.85 37.42 2.84
C ASP A 403 -12.56 36.76 2.36
N ARG A 404 -12.49 35.42 2.40
CA ARG A 404 -11.36 34.65 1.87
C ARG A 404 -11.16 34.92 0.38
N SER A 405 -12.24 34.88 -0.41
CA SER A 405 -12.23 35.16 -1.84
C SER A 405 -11.73 36.59 -2.11
N ILE A 406 -12.33 37.59 -1.45
CA ILE A 406 -12.07 39.01 -1.71
C ILE A 406 -10.68 39.43 -1.25
N TYR A 407 -10.29 39.11 -0.01
CA TYR A 407 -9.11 39.73 0.61
C TYR A 407 -7.81 38.93 0.45
N THR A 408 -7.91 37.60 0.30
CA THR A 408 -6.71 36.76 0.19
C THR A 408 -6.54 36.20 -1.21
N LEU A 409 -7.58 35.57 -1.74
CA LEU A 409 -7.47 34.79 -2.97
C LEU A 409 -7.36 35.68 -4.21
N SER A 410 -8.10 36.80 -4.26
CA SER A 410 -8.02 37.76 -5.36
C SER A 410 -6.59 38.24 -5.63
N ARG A 411 -5.81 38.51 -4.58
CA ARG A 411 -4.41 38.92 -4.66
C ARG A 411 -3.53 37.76 -5.16
N ALA A 412 -3.72 36.56 -4.62
CA ALA A 412 -2.94 35.38 -5.01
C ALA A 412 -3.18 35.00 -6.48
N VAL A 413 -4.44 35.01 -6.93
CA VAL A 413 -4.83 34.80 -8.33
C VAL A 413 -4.26 35.90 -9.24
N SER A 414 -4.24 37.17 -8.79
CA SER A 414 -3.61 38.24 -9.56
C SER A 414 -2.11 38.01 -9.78
N VAL A 415 -1.41 37.43 -8.81
CA VAL A 415 0.01 37.05 -8.97
C VAL A 415 0.15 35.93 -10.01
N CYS A 416 -0.70 34.90 -9.97
CA CYS A 416 -0.71 33.85 -10.99
C CYS A 416 -0.99 34.38 -12.41
N LYS A 417 -1.92 35.32 -12.54
CA LYS A 417 -2.17 36.00 -13.82
C LYS A 417 -0.93 36.76 -14.32
N SER A 418 -0.18 37.40 -13.44
CA SER A 418 1.04 38.14 -13.80
C SER A 418 2.16 37.25 -14.34
N THR A 419 2.16 35.95 -14.04
CA THR A 419 3.13 34.98 -14.56
C THR A 419 2.69 34.32 -15.88
N GLY A 420 1.58 34.78 -16.47
CA GLY A 420 1.02 34.26 -17.72
C GLY A 420 0.02 33.11 -17.54
N LEU A 421 -0.28 32.71 -16.30
CA LEU A 421 -1.22 31.63 -15.99
C LEU A 421 -2.60 32.21 -15.70
N GLN A 422 -3.32 32.55 -16.77
CA GLN A 422 -4.61 33.24 -16.71
C GLN A 422 -5.79 32.36 -16.26
N SER A 423 -5.69 31.05 -16.48
CA SER A 423 -6.74 30.06 -16.23
C SER A 423 -6.18 28.71 -15.82
N ILE A 424 -7.04 27.81 -15.35
CA ILE A 424 -6.67 26.42 -15.04
C ILE A 424 -6.16 25.69 -16.29
N GLN A 425 -6.75 25.93 -17.46
CA GLN A 425 -6.26 25.35 -18.72
C GLN A 425 -4.79 25.73 -18.98
N GLY A 426 -4.40 26.97 -18.67
CA GLY A 426 -2.99 27.38 -18.77
C GLY A 426 -2.05 26.60 -17.83
N LEU A 427 -2.53 26.19 -16.66
CA LEU A 427 -1.78 25.31 -15.74
C LEU A 427 -1.65 23.89 -16.29
N ILE A 428 -2.74 23.35 -16.84
CA ILE A 428 -2.76 22.02 -17.47
C ILE A 428 -1.78 21.97 -18.66
N ASP A 429 -1.84 22.97 -19.54
CA ASP A 429 -0.97 23.07 -20.70
C ASP A 429 0.50 23.19 -20.29
N ARG A 430 0.77 23.99 -19.24
CA ARG A 430 2.13 24.14 -18.70
C ARG A 430 2.66 22.84 -18.10
N LEU A 431 1.83 22.14 -17.33
CA LEU A 431 2.16 20.85 -16.76
C LEU A 431 2.49 19.82 -17.85
N ALA A 432 1.73 19.80 -18.95
CA ALA A 432 1.97 18.91 -20.08
C ALA A 432 3.32 19.17 -20.77
N VAL A 433 3.76 20.42 -20.82
CA VAL A 433 5.06 20.82 -21.40
C VAL A 433 6.22 20.55 -20.45
N ASP A 434 6.11 20.95 -19.19
CA ASP A 434 7.22 20.91 -18.24
C ASP A 434 7.38 19.52 -17.61
N GLY A 435 6.28 18.75 -17.53
CA GLY A 435 6.20 17.51 -16.77
C GLY A 435 6.15 17.75 -15.25
N LEU A 436 5.64 16.76 -14.51
CA LEU A 436 5.31 16.89 -13.08
C LEU A 436 6.48 17.42 -12.23
N THR A 437 7.68 16.85 -12.38
CA THR A 437 8.83 17.21 -11.54
C THR A 437 9.25 18.67 -11.72
N LYS A 438 9.27 19.19 -12.95
CA LYS A 438 9.63 20.60 -13.18
C LYS A 438 8.51 21.54 -12.76
N HIS A 439 7.25 21.14 -12.97
CA HIS A 439 6.07 21.90 -12.55
C HIS A 439 6.05 22.06 -11.02
N GLN A 440 6.27 20.98 -10.27
CA GLN A 440 6.34 21.00 -8.79
C GLN A 440 7.48 21.85 -8.25
N ALA A 441 8.61 21.89 -8.95
CA ALA A 441 9.76 22.72 -8.55
C ALA A 441 9.62 24.20 -8.98
N SER A 442 8.55 24.55 -9.70
CA SER A 442 8.39 25.88 -10.27
C SER A 442 7.83 26.89 -9.26
N PRO A 443 8.19 28.19 -9.36
CA PRO A 443 7.63 29.23 -8.50
C PRO A 443 6.11 29.43 -8.64
N TYR A 444 5.51 28.90 -9.70
CA TYR A 444 4.08 29.04 -9.99
C TYR A 444 3.28 27.77 -9.63
N PHE A 445 3.88 26.77 -8.98
CA PHE A 445 3.16 25.58 -8.53
C PHE A 445 1.95 25.91 -7.65
N THR A 446 2.09 26.91 -6.77
CA THR A 446 1.02 27.42 -5.90
C THR A 446 -0.18 28.00 -6.65
N CYS A 447 -0.07 28.19 -7.96
CA CYS A 447 -1.21 28.60 -8.78
C CYS A 447 -2.22 27.48 -8.99
N ASN A 448 -1.84 26.20 -8.80
CA ASN A 448 -2.80 25.10 -8.74
C ASN A 448 -3.79 25.29 -7.58
N ASP A 449 -3.26 25.60 -6.38
CA ASP A 449 -4.05 25.92 -5.19
C ASP A 449 -4.95 27.13 -5.43
N ASN A 450 -4.35 28.26 -5.83
CA ASN A 450 -5.04 29.54 -5.89
C ASN A 450 -6.12 29.58 -6.98
N GLN A 451 -5.83 29.09 -8.19
CA GLN A 451 -6.81 29.11 -9.27
C GLN A 451 -7.91 28.07 -9.05
N GLY A 452 -7.57 26.90 -8.51
CA GLY A 452 -8.54 25.85 -8.19
C GLY A 452 -9.46 26.24 -7.02
N GLU A 453 -8.91 26.76 -5.91
CA GLU A 453 -9.70 27.30 -4.79
C GLU A 453 -10.65 28.40 -5.30
N ASN A 454 -10.18 29.27 -6.21
CA ASN A 454 -10.98 30.38 -6.73
C ASN A 454 -12.17 29.88 -7.55
N LEU A 455 -11.95 28.91 -8.45
CA LEU A 455 -13.05 28.28 -9.18
C LEU A 455 -14.05 27.64 -8.22
N PHE A 456 -13.57 26.89 -7.21
CA PHE A 456 -14.46 26.19 -6.29
C PHE A 456 -15.26 27.12 -5.37
N LEU A 457 -14.69 28.23 -4.90
CA LEU A 457 -15.44 29.23 -4.13
C LEU A 457 -16.55 29.87 -4.96
N ASP A 458 -16.24 30.27 -6.20
CA ASP A 458 -17.23 30.86 -7.10
C ASP A 458 -18.35 29.85 -7.44
N LEU A 459 -17.98 28.60 -7.76
CA LEU A 459 -18.95 27.53 -7.99
C LEU A 459 -19.80 27.21 -6.74
N TYR A 460 -19.21 27.22 -5.55
CA TYR A 460 -19.96 26.99 -4.31
C TYR A 460 -21.01 28.08 -4.06
N ASN A 461 -20.64 29.34 -4.31
CA ASN A 461 -21.54 30.48 -4.16
C ASN A 461 -22.67 30.47 -5.20
N THR A 462 -22.36 30.12 -6.45
CA THR A 462 -23.34 30.10 -7.55
C THR A 462 -24.28 28.90 -7.49
N LEU A 463 -23.77 27.69 -7.18
CA LEU A 463 -24.58 26.47 -7.17
C LEU A 463 -25.32 26.27 -5.84
N GLY A 464 -24.80 26.83 -4.76
CA GLY A 464 -25.25 26.54 -3.40
C GLY A 464 -24.69 25.23 -2.84
N SER A 465 -24.75 25.09 -1.52
CA SER A 465 -24.07 24.03 -0.77
C SER A 465 -24.45 22.62 -1.21
N GLU A 466 -25.75 22.36 -1.42
CA GLU A 466 -26.26 21.01 -1.72
C GLU A 466 -25.80 20.52 -3.11
N SER A 467 -26.03 21.31 -4.16
CA SER A 467 -25.60 21.00 -5.52
C SER A 467 -24.08 20.86 -5.64
N PHE A 468 -23.33 21.76 -5.00
CA PHE A 468 -21.87 21.72 -5.03
C PHE A 468 -21.32 20.45 -4.36
N ARG A 469 -21.81 20.11 -3.16
CA ARG A 469 -21.40 18.90 -2.43
C ARG A 469 -21.79 17.62 -3.18
N SER A 470 -22.95 17.60 -3.82
CA SER A 470 -23.41 16.48 -4.65
C SER A 470 -22.45 16.23 -5.82
N SER A 471 -21.93 17.29 -6.44
CA SER A 471 -20.92 17.19 -7.51
C SER A 471 -19.61 16.58 -7.01
N TRP A 472 -19.13 17.00 -5.83
CA TRP A 472 -17.89 16.48 -5.23
C TRP A 472 -18.01 15.00 -4.85
N LYS A 473 -19.14 14.63 -4.23
CA LYS A 473 -19.44 13.24 -3.91
C LYS A 473 -19.43 12.36 -5.16
N GLU A 474 -20.14 12.80 -6.20
CA GLU A 474 -20.24 12.07 -7.47
C GLU A 474 -18.86 11.86 -8.11
N LEU A 475 -18.00 12.88 -8.12
CA LEU A 475 -16.65 12.79 -8.68
C LEU A 475 -15.76 11.83 -7.89
N TYR A 476 -15.82 11.88 -6.57
CA TYR A 476 -15.04 10.97 -5.72
C TYR A 476 -15.47 9.52 -5.92
N GLU A 477 -16.79 9.24 -5.90
CA GLU A 477 -17.33 7.89 -6.12
C GLU A 477 -17.04 7.38 -7.54
N LEU A 478 -17.04 8.27 -8.55
CA LEU A 478 -16.65 7.95 -9.92
C LEU A 478 -15.18 7.52 -9.99
N ALA A 479 -14.27 8.29 -9.39
CA ALA A 479 -12.85 7.94 -9.37
C ALA A 479 -12.59 6.59 -8.70
N LYS A 480 -13.22 6.34 -7.54
CA LYS A 480 -13.09 5.07 -6.82
C LYS A 480 -13.63 3.89 -7.63
N ARG A 481 -14.76 4.06 -8.30
CA ARG A 481 -15.35 3.01 -9.15
C ARG A 481 -14.50 2.71 -10.37
N GLU A 482 -13.90 3.72 -11.00
CA GLU A 482 -13.11 3.53 -12.22
C GLU A 482 -11.63 3.18 -11.94
N GLY A 483 -11.16 3.34 -10.70
CA GLY A 483 -9.77 3.09 -10.31
C GLY A 483 -8.78 4.03 -11.01
N ARG A 484 -9.24 5.23 -11.40
CA ARG A 484 -8.45 6.27 -12.07
C ARG A 484 -8.97 7.67 -11.75
N ALA A 485 -8.11 8.66 -11.94
CA ALA A 485 -8.51 10.05 -11.76
C ALA A 485 -9.63 10.44 -12.74
N VAL A 486 -10.56 11.28 -12.25
CA VAL A 486 -11.53 11.93 -13.13
C VAL A 486 -10.82 12.86 -14.11
N ASN A 487 -11.32 12.95 -15.33
CA ASN A 487 -10.81 13.88 -16.33
C ASN A 487 -11.62 15.19 -16.35
N GLU A 488 -11.10 16.19 -17.06
CA GLU A 488 -11.69 17.54 -17.11
C GLU A 488 -13.15 17.54 -17.61
N THR A 489 -13.48 16.69 -18.59
CA THR A 489 -14.86 16.53 -19.09
C THR A 489 -15.78 15.92 -18.01
N GLN A 490 -15.30 14.93 -17.27
CA GLN A 490 -16.06 14.32 -16.17
C GLN A 490 -16.32 15.36 -15.06
N ILE A 491 -15.32 16.17 -14.71
CA ILE A 491 -15.41 17.25 -13.72
C ILE A 491 -16.45 18.29 -14.16
N TYR A 492 -16.29 18.87 -15.34
CA TYR A 492 -17.23 19.88 -15.88
C TYR A 492 -18.67 19.34 -15.90
N ARG A 493 -18.87 18.13 -16.42
CA ARG A 493 -20.21 17.54 -16.53
C ARG A 493 -20.84 17.22 -15.17
N ALA A 494 -20.05 16.89 -14.14
CA ALA A 494 -20.59 16.66 -12.80
C ALA A 494 -21.18 17.96 -12.25
N PHE A 495 -20.43 19.07 -12.25
CA PHE A 495 -20.98 20.34 -11.78
C PHE A 495 -22.15 20.82 -12.64
N LEU A 496 -22.07 20.68 -13.97
CA LEU A 496 -23.15 21.06 -14.87
C LEU A 496 -24.46 20.31 -14.55
N ARG A 497 -24.39 19.01 -14.25
CA ARG A 497 -25.57 18.19 -13.90
C ARG A 497 -26.31 18.68 -12.66
N HIS A 498 -25.61 19.34 -11.74
CA HIS A 498 -26.18 19.87 -10.49
C HIS A 498 -26.53 21.36 -10.57
N THR A 499 -26.48 21.95 -11.77
CA THR A 499 -27.04 23.29 -12.01
C THR A 499 -28.57 23.26 -12.06
N THR A 500 -29.18 24.43 -11.87
CA THR A 500 -30.61 24.66 -12.10
C THR A 500 -30.79 25.55 -13.33
N THR A 501 -32.03 25.74 -13.78
CA THR A 501 -32.33 26.71 -14.85
C THR A 501 -31.83 28.12 -14.52
N ASP A 502 -31.73 28.47 -13.24
CA ASP A 502 -31.38 29.80 -12.79
C ASP A 502 -29.85 29.99 -12.66
N THR A 503 -29.10 28.89 -12.55
CA THR A 503 -27.65 28.92 -12.27
C THR A 503 -26.79 28.43 -13.43
N VAL A 504 -27.37 27.80 -14.45
CA VAL A 504 -26.62 27.20 -15.57
C VAL A 504 -25.85 28.22 -16.42
N ASP A 505 -26.41 29.40 -16.66
CA ASP A 505 -25.75 30.44 -17.47
C ASP A 505 -24.55 31.03 -16.73
N GLU A 506 -24.72 31.33 -15.44
CA GLU A 506 -23.64 31.82 -14.59
C GLU A 506 -22.55 30.76 -14.41
N PHE A 507 -22.93 29.49 -14.21
CA PHE A 507 -22.00 28.37 -14.19
C PHE A 507 -21.14 28.32 -15.45
N ASN A 508 -21.76 28.41 -16.64
CA ASN A 508 -21.04 28.35 -17.91
C ASN A 508 -20.08 29.54 -18.09
N ASP A 509 -20.49 30.75 -17.69
CA ASP A 509 -19.60 31.93 -17.70
C ASP A 509 -18.40 31.74 -16.76
N LEU A 510 -18.67 31.35 -15.50
CA LEU A 510 -17.63 31.13 -14.48
C LEU A 510 -16.63 30.09 -14.91
N TYR A 511 -17.11 28.91 -15.32
CA TYR A 511 -16.25 27.81 -15.72
C TYR A 511 -15.47 28.17 -17.00
N GLY A 512 -16.11 28.80 -17.97
CA GLY A 512 -15.46 29.30 -19.19
C GLY A 512 -14.36 30.33 -18.90
N ARG A 513 -14.58 31.24 -17.94
CA ARG A 513 -13.63 32.30 -17.59
C ARG A 513 -12.46 31.82 -16.74
N LEU A 514 -12.73 30.99 -15.73
CA LEU A 514 -11.74 30.57 -14.74
C LEU A 514 -11.01 29.28 -15.12
N HIS A 515 -11.74 28.31 -15.66
CA HIS A 515 -11.11 27.11 -16.19
C HIS A 515 -10.51 27.37 -17.58
N GLY A 516 -11.27 27.99 -18.49
CA GLY A 516 -10.81 28.31 -19.85
C GLY A 516 -10.64 27.10 -20.78
N GLY A 517 -11.12 25.91 -20.37
CA GLY A 517 -11.12 24.71 -21.20
C GLY A 517 -12.33 24.65 -22.12
N VAL A 518 -12.25 23.84 -23.18
CA VAL A 518 -13.38 23.56 -24.07
C VAL A 518 -13.95 22.18 -23.75
N PHE A 519 -15.24 22.12 -23.44
CA PHE A 519 -15.93 20.90 -23.04
C PHE A 519 -17.03 20.58 -24.05
N GLU A 520 -17.04 19.37 -24.59
CA GLU A 520 -18.13 18.91 -25.46
C GLU A 520 -19.40 18.67 -24.63
N GLY A 521 -20.50 19.28 -25.08
CA GLY A 521 -21.84 19.14 -24.51
C GLY A 521 -22.33 17.70 -24.45
#